data_AF-A0A1E3VWN7-F1
#
_entry.id   AF-A0A1E3VWN7-F1
#
_cell.length_a   1.000
_cell.length_b   1.000
_cell.length_c   1.000
_cell.angle_alpha   90.00
_cell.angle_beta   90.00
_cell.angle_gamma   90.00
#
_symmetry.space_group_name_H-M   'P 1'
#
loop_
_entity.id
_entity.type
_entity.pdbx_description
1 polymer ?
#
loop_
_entity_poly.entity_id
_entity_poly.type
_entity_poly.pdbx_seq_one_letter_code
_entity_poly.pdbx_strand_id
1 'polypeptide(L)'
;MGRFIIFALTVCLAGAAQLSAANASAYSEAVRKYCRADYKKYCGEYGLETNALRNCMDRNGDKLSDACVRALVQSGEVSQREVDRRRKKKTR
;
A
#
# COMPACT_ATOMS: atom_id res chain seq x y z
N MET A 1 -23.36 -55.42 17.09
CA MET A 1 -22.14 -55.07 17.86
C MET A 1 -21.32 -54.05 17.08
N GLY A 2 -20.86 -52.98 17.73
CA GLY A 2 -19.93 -51.96 17.18
C GLY A 2 -20.60 -50.59 16.96
N ARG A 3 -21.09 -49.92 18.01
CA ARG A 3 -20.34 -48.93 18.83
C ARG A 3 -19.78 -47.79 17.97
N PHE A 4 -20.54 -46.71 17.81
CA PHE A 4 -20.50 -45.50 18.65
C PHE A 4 -19.59 -44.41 18.04
N ILE A 5 -20.09 -43.16 18.11
CA ILE A 5 -19.36 -41.87 18.02
C ILE A 5 -19.06 -41.42 16.58
N ILE A 6 -19.97 -40.73 15.86
CA ILE A 6 -20.32 -39.29 16.05
C ILE A 6 -19.16 -38.49 16.66
N PHE A 7 -18.08 -38.26 15.91
CA PHE A 7 -17.14 -37.19 16.20
C PHE A 7 -17.59 -35.91 15.51
N ALA A 8 -18.70 -35.36 15.99
CA ALA A 8 -18.96 -33.93 15.91
C ALA A 8 -18.15 -33.29 17.04
N LEU A 9 -17.01 -32.68 16.73
CA LEU A 9 -16.38 -31.70 17.61
C LEU A 9 -15.62 -30.68 16.76
N THR A 10 -16.34 -29.60 16.49
CA THR A 10 -15.84 -28.26 16.19
C THR A 10 -14.79 -27.84 17.21
N VAL A 11 -13.56 -27.58 16.76
CA VAL A 11 -12.62 -26.67 17.43
C VAL A 11 -12.03 -25.71 16.39
N CYS A 12 -12.16 -24.43 16.71
CA CYS A 12 -11.79 -23.27 15.94
C CYS A 12 -10.27 -23.05 15.89
N LEU A 13 -9.91 -22.12 14.99
CA LEU A 13 -8.76 -21.21 15.11
C LEU A 13 -7.36 -21.77 14.77
N ALA A 14 -7.07 -21.82 13.47
CA ALA A 14 -5.72 -21.52 12.98
C ALA A 14 -5.86 -20.41 11.92
N GLY A 15 -5.68 -19.17 12.36
CA GLY A 15 -5.71 -18.00 11.49
C GLY A 15 -4.63 -18.11 10.42
N ALA A 16 -5.06 -18.18 9.17
CA ALA A 16 -4.18 -17.94 8.03
C ALA A 16 -3.77 -16.46 8.07
N ALA A 17 -2.66 -16.15 8.73
CA ALA A 17 -1.97 -14.89 8.56
C ALA A 17 -1.47 -14.86 7.11
N GLN A 18 -2.27 -14.28 6.21
CA GLN A 18 -1.84 -13.96 4.85
C GLN A 18 -0.77 -12.88 4.96
N LEU A 19 0.50 -13.31 5.06
CA LEU A 19 1.65 -12.42 4.89
C LEU A 19 1.63 -11.94 3.43
N SER A 20 1.01 -10.79 3.19
CA SER A 20 1.08 -10.13 1.89
C SER A 20 2.49 -9.54 1.78
N ALA A 21 3.39 -10.29 1.14
CA ALA A 21 4.68 -9.75 0.72
C ALA A 21 4.39 -8.62 -0.27
N ALA A 22 4.61 -7.38 0.17
CA ALA A 22 4.61 -6.23 -0.71
C ALA A 22 5.81 -6.38 -1.66
N ASN A 23 5.60 -7.09 -2.76
CA ASN A 23 6.54 -7.14 -3.86
C ASN A 23 6.66 -5.71 -4.36
N ALA A 24 7.81 -5.07 -4.11
CA ALA A 24 8.14 -3.78 -4.66
C ALA A 24 8.33 -3.93 -6.18
N SER A 25 7.21 -4.01 -6.90
CA SER A 25 7.12 -4.07 -8.35
C SER A 25 7.61 -2.76 -8.97
N ALA A 26 7.71 -2.67 -10.30
CA ALA A 26 7.77 -1.34 -10.90
C ALA A 26 6.41 -0.64 -10.69
N TYR A 27 6.42 0.65 -10.33
CA TYR A 27 5.35 1.60 -10.50
C TYR A 27 4.72 1.46 -11.87
N SER A 28 3.40 1.58 -11.88
CA SER A 28 2.64 1.61 -13.12
C SER A 28 3.01 2.82 -13.98
N GLU A 29 2.76 2.72 -15.28
CA GLU A 29 2.94 3.84 -16.21
C GLU A 29 2.16 5.08 -15.77
N ALA A 30 0.96 4.88 -15.20
CA ALA A 30 0.15 5.96 -14.64
C ALA A 30 0.89 6.69 -13.51
N VAL A 31 1.48 5.96 -12.55
CA VAL A 31 2.26 6.59 -11.47
C VAL A 31 3.45 7.34 -12.04
N ARG A 32 4.21 6.73 -12.98
CA ARG A 32 5.34 7.40 -13.63
C ARG A 32 4.93 8.69 -14.34
N LYS A 33 3.76 8.70 -14.99
CA LYS A 33 3.22 9.87 -15.70
C LYS A 33 2.75 10.97 -14.73
N TYR A 34 1.90 10.64 -13.77
CA TYR A 34 1.27 11.62 -12.89
C TYR A 34 2.20 12.12 -11.77
N CYS A 35 3.11 11.28 -11.29
CA CYS A 35 4.05 11.65 -10.24
C CYS A 35 5.36 12.23 -10.76
N ARG A 36 5.59 12.34 -12.08
CA ARG A 36 6.87 12.80 -12.64
C ARG A 36 7.33 14.16 -12.09
N ALA A 37 6.41 15.13 -12.03
CA ALA A 37 6.73 16.47 -11.56
C ALA A 37 7.02 16.48 -10.05
N ASP A 38 6.20 15.78 -9.28
CA ASP A 38 6.37 15.66 -7.82
C ASP A 38 7.66 14.92 -7.46
N TYR A 39 7.94 13.82 -8.18
CA TYR A 39 9.21 13.10 -8.10
C TYR A 39 10.38 14.04 -8.32
N LYS A 40 10.43 14.75 -9.45
CA LYS A 40 11.56 15.63 -9.79
C LYS A 40 11.74 16.74 -8.74
N LYS A 41 10.64 17.21 -8.15
CA LYS A 41 10.64 18.30 -7.18
C LYS A 41 11.06 17.88 -5.77
N TYR A 42 10.60 16.73 -5.29
CA TYR A 42 10.77 16.31 -3.89
C TYR A 42 11.72 15.13 -3.70
N CYS A 43 11.88 14.29 -4.72
CA CYS A 43 12.54 12.98 -4.63
C CYS A 43 13.54 12.71 -5.76
N GLY A 44 13.94 13.72 -6.53
CA GLY A 44 14.72 13.58 -7.77
C GLY A 44 16.12 12.99 -7.59
N GLU A 45 16.61 12.89 -6.36
CA GLU A 45 17.86 12.23 -6.01
C GLU A 45 17.78 10.69 -6.17
N TYR A 46 16.58 10.11 -6.04
CA TYR A 46 16.40 8.67 -6.12
C TYR A 46 16.08 8.24 -7.55
N GLY A 47 16.60 7.09 -7.99
CA GLY A 47 16.18 6.49 -9.26
C GLY A 47 14.69 6.11 -9.26
N LEU A 48 14.06 6.16 -10.44
CA LEU A 48 12.71 5.59 -10.63
C LEU A 48 12.70 4.12 -10.18
N GLU A 49 11.56 3.66 -9.66
CA GLU A 49 11.36 2.26 -9.27
C GLU A 49 12.20 1.76 -8.08
N THR A 50 12.85 2.65 -7.34
CA THR A 50 13.63 2.28 -6.15
C THR A 50 12.78 2.27 -4.88
N ASN A 51 13.13 1.43 -3.91
CA ASN A 51 12.55 1.49 -2.57
C ASN A 51 12.80 2.84 -1.89
N ALA A 52 13.94 3.48 -2.20
CA ALA A 52 14.26 4.81 -1.71
C ALA A 52 13.28 5.87 -2.24
N LEU A 53 12.92 5.80 -3.52
CA LEU A 53 11.89 6.65 -4.10
C LEU A 53 10.53 6.46 -3.43
N ARG A 54 10.11 5.21 -3.19
CA ARG A 54 8.86 4.89 -2.48
C ARG A 54 8.80 5.52 -1.10
N ASN A 55 9.86 5.34 -0.32
CA ASN A 55 9.98 5.94 1.01
C ASN A 55 9.99 7.48 0.94
N CYS A 56 10.64 8.06 -0.07
CA CYS A 56 10.62 9.51 -0.26
C CYS A 56 9.22 10.05 -0.59
N MET A 57 8.50 9.40 -1.51
CA MET A 57 7.13 9.76 -1.86
C MET A 57 6.19 9.60 -0.67
N ASP A 58 6.35 8.53 0.12
CA ASP A 58 5.57 8.30 1.33
C ASP A 58 5.77 9.44 2.34
N ARG A 59 7.03 9.81 2.62
CA ARG A 59 7.37 10.90 3.54
C ARG A 59 6.88 12.27 3.08
N ASN A 60 6.89 12.51 1.77
CA ASN A 60 6.42 13.76 1.17
C ASN A 60 4.97 13.68 0.69
N GLY A 61 4.21 12.66 1.09
CA GLY A 61 2.86 12.39 0.59
C GLY A 61 1.87 13.56 0.74
N ASP A 62 2.12 14.45 1.70
CA ASP A 62 1.35 15.67 1.95
C ASP A 62 1.69 16.84 1.02
N LYS A 63 2.82 16.75 0.30
CA LYS A 63 3.32 17.72 -0.68
C LYS A 63 3.11 17.27 -2.13
N LEU A 64 2.83 15.99 -2.36
CA LEU A 64 2.52 15.45 -3.67
C LEU A 64 1.20 16.05 -4.19
N SER A 65 1.08 16.15 -5.51
CA SER A 65 -0.17 16.55 -6.14
C SER A 65 -1.28 15.51 -5.90
N ASP A 66 -2.54 15.96 -5.88
CA ASP A 66 -3.68 15.05 -5.77
C ASP A 66 -3.71 14.04 -6.93
N ALA A 67 -3.22 14.42 -8.12
CA ALA A 67 -3.12 13.52 -9.26
C ALA A 67 -2.13 12.37 -8.99
N CYS A 68 -0.97 12.67 -8.43
CA CYS A 68 0.01 11.65 -8.05
C CYS A 68 -0.53 10.75 -6.93
N VAL A 69 -1.13 11.32 -5.88
CA VAL A 69 -1.71 10.54 -4.78
C VAL A 69 -2.81 9.59 -5.28
N ARG A 70 -3.69 10.06 -6.17
CA ARG A 70 -4.71 9.20 -6.79
C ARG A 70 -4.09 8.07 -7.61
N ALA A 71 -3.03 8.36 -8.38
CA ALA A 71 -2.35 7.33 -9.15
C ALA A 71 -1.73 6.25 -8.24
N LEU A 72 -1.11 6.65 -7.13
CA LEU A 72 -0.56 5.72 -6.14
C LEU A 72 -1.64 4.85 -5.49
N VAL A 73 -2.83 5.40 -5.25
CA VAL A 73 -3.97 4.61 -4.74
C VAL A 73 -4.46 3.61 -5.78
N GLN A 74 -4.65 4.06 -7.01
CA GLN A 74 -5.14 3.21 -8.11
C GLN A 74 -4.16 2.09 -8.47
N SER A 75 -2.86 2.32 -8.33
CA SER A 75 -1.84 1.29 -8.56
C SER A 75 -1.60 0.37 -7.37
N GLY A 76 -2.24 0.60 -6.22
CA GLY A 76 -2.07 -0.20 -5.01
C GLY A 76 -0.79 0.09 -4.23
N GLU A 77 -0.06 1.17 -4.54
CA GLU A 77 1.14 1.58 -3.79
C GLU A 77 0.78 2.16 -2.41
N VAL A 78 -0.44 2.69 -2.27
CA VAL A 78 -1.00 3.14 -0.99
C VAL A 78 -2.51 2.88 -0.96
N SER A 79 -3.07 2.62 0.23
CA SER A 79 -4.52 2.46 0.36
C SER A 79 -5.24 3.81 0.51
N GLN A 80 -6.48 3.92 0.04
CA GLN A 80 -7.31 5.11 0.26
C GLN A 80 -7.47 5.42 1.76
N ARG A 81 -7.62 4.38 2.58
CA ARG A 81 -7.72 4.51 4.05
C ARG A 81 -6.51 5.20 4.65
N GLU A 82 -5.31 4.89 4.15
CA GLU A 82 -4.08 5.52 4.62
C GLU A 82 -4.00 7.00 4.22
N VAL A 83 -4.40 7.32 2.98
CA VAL A 83 -4.49 8.71 2.50
C VAL A 83 -5.46 9.52 3.37
N ASP A 84 -6.66 8.99 3.63
CA ASP A 84 -7.69 9.67 4.43
C ASP A 84 -7.23 9.88 5.88
N ARG A 85 -6.58 8.86 6.48
CA ARG A 85 -6.01 8.94 7.82
C ARG A 85 -4.99 10.07 7.93
N ARG A 86 -4.08 10.21 6.94
CA ARG A 86 -3.08 11.28 6.90
C ARG A 86 -3.71 12.66 6.72
N ARG A 87 -4.70 12.79 5.82
CA ARG A 87 -5.43 14.04 5.61
C ARG A 87 -6.15 14.49 6.87
N LYS A 88 -6.88 13.59 7.54
CA LYS A 88 -7.56 13.88 8.81
C LYS A 88 -6.58 14.32 9.90
N LYS A 89 -5.38 13.71 9.97
CA LYS A 89 -4.34 14.10 10.91
C LYS A 89 -3.82 15.52 10.64
N LYS A 90 -3.72 15.95 9.37
CA LYS A 90 -3.25 17.30 8.99
C LYS A 90 -4.26 18.41 9.29
N THR A 91 -5.54 18.09 9.31
CA THR A 91 -6.62 19.04 9.61
C THR A 91 -6.86 19.23 11.12
N ARG A 92 -6.25 18.39 11.97
CA ARG A 92 -6.29 18.51 13.43
C ARG A 92 -5.10 19.33 13.92
#